data_AF-A0A7V9K800-F1
#
_entry.id   AF-A0A7V9K800-F1
#
_cell.length_a   1.000
_cell.length_b   1.000
_cell.length_c   1.000
_cell.angle_alpha   90.00
_cell.angle_beta   90.00
_cell.angle_gamma   90.00
#
_symmetry.space_group_name_H-M   'P 1'
#
loop_
_entity.id
_entity.type
_entity.pdbx_description
1 polymer ?
#
loop_
_entity_poly.entity_id
_entity_poly.type
_entity_poly.pdbx_seq_one_letter_code
_entity_poly.pdbx_strand_id
1 'polypeptide(L)'
;MTGVRRDRWDGLEADTMFGLMCQLPVTVLHDSAHVARAWELSRRYDEHPLYDMVYVALAERLGDTLVTADEVLLRRLGHLP
;
A
#
# COMPACT_ATOMS: atom_id res chain seq x y z
N MET A 1 0.98 4.68 -17.62
CA MET A 1 0.04 4.30 -16.55
C MET A 1 -1.19 3.64 -17.17
N THR A 2 -1.20 2.31 -17.29
CA THR A 2 -2.40 1.55 -17.65
C THR A 2 -3.22 1.30 -16.39
N GLY A 3 -3.79 2.37 -15.84
CA GLY A 3 -4.75 2.30 -14.73
C GLY A 3 -6.08 1.72 -15.21
N VAL A 4 -6.74 0.97 -14.34
CA VAL A 4 -8.09 0.37 -14.44
C VAL A 4 -8.84 0.78 -15.71
N ARG A 5 -8.95 -0.14 -16.67
CA ARG A 5 -9.78 0.06 -17.86
C ARG A 5 -11.24 0.06 -17.41
N ARG A 6 -11.91 1.21 -17.49
CA ARG A 6 -13.38 1.27 -17.45
C ARG A 6 -13.92 0.27 -18.47
N ASP A 7 -15.00 -0.42 -18.10
CA ASP A 7 -15.68 -1.46 -18.88
C ASP A 7 -14.89 -2.78 -19.07
N ARG A 8 -13.87 -3.04 -18.24
CA ARG A 8 -13.14 -4.32 -18.28
C ARG A 8 -13.90 -5.47 -17.62
N TRP A 9 -14.62 -5.19 -16.54
CA TRP A 9 -15.33 -6.18 -15.74
C TRP A 9 -16.76 -5.72 -15.51
N ASP A 10 -17.71 -6.64 -15.64
CA ASP A 10 -19.04 -6.45 -15.09
C ASP A 10 -19.03 -6.64 -13.55
N GLY A 11 -20.16 -6.35 -12.90
CA GLY A 11 -20.25 -6.44 -11.43
C GLY A 11 -20.01 -7.85 -10.90
N LEU A 12 -20.46 -8.88 -11.62
CA LEU A 12 -20.30 -10.28 -11.20
C LEU A 12 -18.84 -10.73 -11.33
N GLU A 13 -18.17 -10.32 -12.41
CA GLU A 13 -16.74 -10.56 -12.61
C GLU A 13 -15.91 -9.87 -11.53
N ALA A 14 -16.25 -8.63 -11.15
CA ALA A 14 -15.59 -7.91 -10.07
C ALA A 14 -15.75 -8.62 -8.72
N ASP A 15 -16.97 -9.06 -8.37
CA ASP A 15 -17.26 -9.78 -7.13
C ASP A 15 -16.53 -11.15 -7.10
N THR A 16 -16.48 -11.84 -8.24
CA THR A 16 -15.75 -13.10 -8.38
C THR A 16 -14.25 -12.90 -8.15
N MET A 17 -13.66 -11.87 -8.77
CA MET A 17 -12.25 -11.55 -8.61
C MET A 17 -11.92 -11.09 -7.19
N PHE A 18 -12.81 -10.34 -6.54
CA PHE A 18 -12.67 -9.98 -5.13
C PHE A 18 -12.70 -11.22 -4.22
N GLY A 19 -13.61 -12.16 -4.48
CA GLY A 19 -13.67 -13.44 -3.76
C GLY A 19 -12.36 -14.23 -3.84
N LEU A 20 -11.75 -14.27 -5.03
CA LEU A 20 -10.42 -14.90 -5.22
C LEU A 20 -9.31 -14.13 -4.50
N MET A 21 -9.34 -12.80 -4.52
CA MET A 21 -8.37 -11.96 -3.80
C MET A 21 -8.39 -12.24 -2.30
N CYS A 22 -9.58 -12.41 -1.71
CA CYS A 22 -9.74 -12.74 -0.29
C CYS A 22 -9.20 -14.13 0.10
N GLN A 23 -8.93 -15.01 -0.88
CA GLN A 23 -8.35 -16.33 -0.67
C GLN A 23 -6.82 -16.36 -0.84
N LEU A 24 -6.21 -15.24 -1.23
CA LEU A 24 -4.76 -15.16 -1.34
C LEU A 24 -4.11 -15.42 0.03
N PRO A 25 -2.95 -16.10 0.08
CA PRO A 25 -2.25 -16.40 1.33
C PRO A 25 -1.52 -15.17 1.88
N VAL A 26 -2.25 -14.09 2.09
CA VAL A 26 -1.75 -12.82 2.64
C VAL A 26 -2.31 -12.61 4.04
N THR A 27 -1.45 -12.23 4.98
CA THR A 27 -1.87 -11.88 6.33
C THR A 27 -2.22 -10.40 6.38
N VAL A 28 -3.47 -10.07 6.71
CA VAL A 28 -3.88 -8.69 6.94
C VAL A 28 -3.56 -8.31 8.38
N LEU A 29 -2.79 -7.24 8.55
CA LEU A 29 -2.39 -6.74 9.86
C LEU A 29 -3.18 -5.48 10.19
N HIS A 30 -3.95 -5.55 11.29
CA HIS A 30 -4.73 -4.44 11.82
C HIS A 30 -4.08 -3.94 13.12
N ASP A 31 -2.98 -3.20 13.01
CA ASP A 31 -2.30 -2.63 14.18
C ASP A 31 -2.34 -1.10 14.12
N SER A 32 -2.83 -0.49 15.20
CA SER A 32 -2.91 0.96 15.37
C SER A 32 -1.54 1.61 15.56
N ALA A 33 -0.51 0.85 15.94
CA ALA A 33 0.86 1.33 16.07
C ALA A 33 1.42 1.90 14.77
N HIS A 34 0.91 1.45 13.62
CA HIS A 34 1.32 1.97 12.30
C HIS A 34 0.87 3.41 12.05
N VAL A 35 -0.22 3.86 12.68
CA VAL A 35 -0.81 5.19 12.38
C VAL A 35 0.08 6.31 12.88
N ALA A 36 0.60 6.20 14.12
CA ALA A 36 1.51 7.21 14.67
C ALA A 36 2.80 7.29 13.83
N ARG A 37 3.38 6.14 13.48
CA ARG A 37 4.59 6.09 12.66
C ARG A 37 4.35 6.60 11.24
N ALA A 38 3.23 6.24 10.62
CA ALA A 38 2.84 6.75 9.31
C ALA A 38 2.67 8.27 9.30
N TRP A 39 2.17 8.86 10.40
CA TRP A 39 2.05 10.31 10.54
C TRP A 39 3.41 11.01 10.58
N GLU A 40 4.38 10.44 11.27
CA GLU A 40 5.76 10.93 11.26
C GLU A 40 6.39 10.84 9.86
N LEU A 41 6.22 9.69 9.20
CA LEU A 41 6.74 9.46 7.85
C LEU A 41 6.11 10.44 6.86
N SER A 42 4.79 10.64 6.91
CA SER A 42 4.08 11.61 6.06
C SER A 42 4.73 13.00 6.13
N ARG A 43 4.97 13.52 7.34
CA ARG A 43 5.65 14.81 7.53
C ARG A 43 7.08 14.82 7.02
N ARG A 44 7.80 13.70 7.13
CA ARG A 44 9.18 13.57 6.63
C ARG A 44 9.26 13.56 5.10
N TYR A 45 8.23 13.04 4.43
CA TYR A 45 8.21 12.85 2.98
C TYR A 45 7.30 13.84 2.25
N ASP A 46 7.42 15.14 2.57
CA ASP A 46 6.69 16.20 1.86
C ASP A 46 5.17 16.01 1.95
N GLU A 47 4.69 15.77 3.16
CA GLU A 47 3.27 15.55 3.48
C GLU A 47 2.64 14.42 2.64
N HIS A 48 3.43 13.37 2.33
CA HIS A 48 2.94 12.25 1.52
C HIS A 48 1.69 11.62 2.15
N PRO A 49 0.71 11.15 1.35
CA PRO A 49 -0.54 10.67 1.90
C PRO A 49 -0.38 9.57 2.95
N LEU A 50 -1.18 9.68 4.01
CA LEU A 50 -1.09 8.78 5.16
C LEU A 50 -1.35 7.32 4.79
N TYR A 51 -2.24 7.07 3.82
CA TYR A 51 -2.58 5.71 3.40
C TYR A 51 -1.38 4.96 2.81
N ASP A 52 -0.49 5.65 2.08
CA ASP A 52 0.75 5.08 1.56
C ASP A 52 1.76 4.85 2.69
N MET A 53 1.87 5.82 3.60
CA MET A 53 2.80 5.77 4.73
C MET A 53 2.46 4.67 5.75
N VAL A 54 1.22 4.19 5.82
CA VAL A 54 0.86 3.01 6.64
C VAL A 54 1.59 1.76 6.17
N TYR A 55 1.72 1.55 4.86
CA TYR A 55 2.45 0.40 4.32
C TYR A 55 3.96 0.55 4.54
N VAL A 56 4.50 1.76 4.44
CA VAL A 56 5.91 2.05 4.77
C VAL A 56 6.19 1.77 6.25
N ALA A 57 5.34 2.27 7.16
CA ALA A 57 5.46 2.02 8.59
C ALA A 57 5.37 0.54 8.94
N LEU A 58 4.53 -0.22 8.22
CA LEU A 58 4.43 -1.66 8.40
C LEU A 58 5.70 -2.39 7.95
N ALA A 59 6.22 -2.07 6.76
CA ALA A 59 7.46 -2.64 6.25
C ALA A 59 8.65 -2.33 7.19
N GLU A 60 8.77 -1.08 7.65
CA GLU A 60 9.79 -0.65 8.62
C GLU A 60 9.69 -1.46 9.93
N ARG A 61 8.48 -1.64 10.47
CA ARG A 61 8.27 -2.42 11.70
C ARG A 61 8.65 -3.89 11.55
N LEU A 62 8.31 -4.50 10.41
CA LEU A 62 8.64 -5.90 10.13
C LEU A 62 10.11 -6.11 9.75
N GLY A 63 10.84 -5.02 9.47
CA GLY A 63 12.20 -5.11 8.92
C GLY A 63 12.23 -5.75 7.53
N ASP A 64 11.18 -5.55 6.74
CA ASP A 64 10.98 -6.19 5.44
C ASP A 64 10.88 -5.15 4.31
N THR A 65 10.93 -5.62 3.07
CA THR A 65 10.87 -4.78 1.87
C THR A 65 9.44 -4.37 1.55
N LEU A 66 9.23 -3.07 1.32
CA LEU A 66 7.97 -2.58 0.77
C LEU A 66 7.82 -3.02 -0.69
N VAL A 67 6.76 -3.78 -1.00
CA VAL A 67 6.35 -4.09 -2.37
C VAL A 67 5.18 -3.20 -2.74
N THR A 68 5.34 -2.35 -3.77
CA THR A 68 4.27 -1.49 -4.29
C THR A 68 4.43 -1.28 -5.79
N ALA A 69 3.31 -1.08 -6.49
CA ALA A 69 3.29 -0.68 -7.90
C ALA A 69 3.45 0.85 -8.07
N ASP A 70 3.49 1.61 -6.98
CA ASP A 70 3.71 3.05 -7.02
C ASP A 70 5.21 3.38 -7.13
N GLU A 71 5.66 3.60 -8.36
CA GLU A 71 7.03 3.99 -8.67
C GLU A 71 7.40 5.40 -8.17
N VAL A 72 6.43 6.28 -7.93
CA VAL A 72 6.68 7.61 -7.37
C VAL A 72 7.01 7.47 -5.90
N LEU A 73 6.24 6.66 -5.16
CA LEU A 73 6.51 6.33 -3.78
C LEU A 73 7.88 5.65 -3.62
N LEU A 74 8.18 4.63 -4.44
CA LEU A 74 9.48 3.96 -4.40
C LEU A 74 10.64 4.91 -4.64
N ARG A 75 10.54 5.82 -5.61
CA ARG A 75 11.57 6.83 -5.85
C ARG A 75 11.73 7.77 -4.67
N ARG A 76 10.63 8.23 -4.07
CA ARG A 76 10.68 9.09 -2.86
C ARG A 76 11.37 8.39 -1.68
N LEU A 77 11.12 7.09 -1.50
CA LEU A 77 11.70 6.30 -0.42
C LEU A 77 13.15 5.91 -0.68
N GLY A 78 13.54 5.64 -1.93
CA GLY A 78 14.89 5.22 -2.32
C GLY A 78 15.99 6.28 -2.16
N HIS A 79 15.67 7.46 -1.63
CA HIS A 79 16.62 8.57 -1.39
C HIS A 79 17.10 8.63 0.07
N LEU A 80 16.91 7.57 0.87
CA LEU A 80 17.34 7.56 2.26
C LEU A 80 18.18 6.32 2.61
N PRO A 81 19.15 6.48 3.53
CA PRO A 81 20.08 5.43 3.95
C PRO A 81 19.39 4.29 4.70
#